data_AF-A0A7Y2MZ72-F1
#
_entry.id   AF-A0A7Y2MZ72-F1
#
_cell.length_a   1.000
_cell.length_b   1.000
_cell.length_c   1.000
_cell.angle_alpha   90.00
_cell.angle_beta   90.00
_cell.angle_gamma   90.00
#
_symmetry.space_group_name_H-M   'P 1'
#
loop_
_entity.id
_entity.type
_entity.pdbx_description
1 polymer ?
#
loop_
_entity_poly.entity_id
_entity_poly.type
_entity_poly.pdbx_seq_one_letter_code
_entity_poly.pdbx_strand_id
1 'polypeptide(L)'
;MQKRTWLVGVAAGAFAFCASTASGDVLYDTGAHQGVLFNGAPTNLGWTSGDTGAMPQRWTAQPFTLPDGLWNLDTIFAEFFVPAGLPTDIAWRIWNRTGSDAPGEADEVASGSVVYSGVPEDPLAVDVDLGGGDYYLTVYGIGNTIAWFTNAPDGINFLDADGNPWMWRSESYPDPGFQFYQLSTDVLDVDPAVGSDPADLYNAAFRLEGTLIPGPGVLALLAIAGGLTRRRRRV
;
A
#
# COMPACT_ATOMS: atom_id res chain seq x y z
N MET A 1 -20.38 -48.59 -53.64
CA MET A 1 -19.88 -47.35 -54.26
C MET A 1 -19.85 -46.25 -53.20
N GLN A 2 -18.63 -45.75 -52.96
CA GLN A 2 -18.21 -44.50 -52.31
C GLN A 2 -19.00 -43.91 -51.12
N LYS A 3 -18.45 -44.11 -49.92
CA LYS A 3 -18.55 -43.16 -48.80
C LYS A 3 -17.53 -42.04 -49.03
N ARG A 4 -17.99 -40.79 -49.13
CA ARG A 4 -17.13 -39.60 -49.16
C ARG A 4 -16.89 -39.12 -47.73
N THR A 5 -15.65 -39.27 -47.28
CA THR A 5 -15.12 -38.73 -46.04
C THR A 5 -14.71 -37.28 -46.29
N TRP A 6 -15.26 -36.33 -45.54
CA TRP A 6 -14.69 -34.99 -45.40
C TRP A 6 -14.16 -34.87 -43.96
N LEU A 7 -12.83 -34.81 -43.85
CA LEU A 7 -12.13 -34.45 -42.62
C LEU A 7 -12.12 -32.91 -42.55
N VAL A 8 -12.89 -32.34 -41.62
CA VAL A 8 -12.65 -30.98 -41.13
C VAL A 8 -11.82 -31.15 -39.87
N GLY A 9 -10.51 -30.91 -39.99
CA GLY A 9 -9.61 -30.83 -38.86
C GLY A 9 -9.86 -29.55 -38.08
N VAL A 10 -10.21 -29.67 -36.80
CA VAL A 10 -10.17 -28.56 -35.85
C VAL A 10 -8.80 -28.61 -35.18
N ALA A 11 -7.99 -27.59 -35.47
CA ALA A 11 -6.71 -27.36 -34.80
C ALA A 11 -6.96 -27.07 -33.32
N ALA A 12 -6.45 -27.93 -32.44
CA ALA A 12 -6.38 -27.64 -31.01
C ALA A 12 -5.23 -26.66 -30.78
N GLY A 13 -5.57 -25.38 -30.59
CA GLY A 13 -4.64 -24.38 -30.09
C GLY A 13 -4.28 -24.71 -28.64
N ALA A 14 -3.03 -25.12 -28.41
CA ALA A 14 -2.47 -25.25 -27.07
C ALA A 14 -2.21 -23.84 -26.51
N PHE A 15 -3.01 -23.41 -25.53
CA PHE A 15 -2.63 -22.30 -24.67
C PHE A 15 -1.59 -22.82 -23.69
N ALA A 16 -0.32 -22.48 -23.95
CA ALA A 16 0.76 -22.65 -23.00
C ALA A 16 0.55 -21.62 -21.88
N PHE A 17 0.25 -22.11 -20.67
CA PHE A 17 0.34 -21.31 -19.46
C PHE A 17 1.82 -21.19 -19.12
N CYS A 18 2.46 -20.11 -19.55
CA CYS A 18 3.72 -19.71 -18.93
C CYS A 18 3.40 -19.35 -17.48
N ALA A 19 3.96 -20.09 -16.54
CA ALA A 19 4.10 -19.63 -15.17
C ALA A 19 5.01 -18.40 -15.20
N SER A 20 4.44 -17.22 -15.39
CA SER A 20 5.09 -15.98 -15.06
C SER A 20 5.24 -15.95 -13.54
N THR A 21 6.44 -15.65 -13.06
CA THR A 21 6.63 -15.05 -11.75
C THR A 21 5.72 -13.82 -11.70
N ALA A 22 4.53 -13.97 -11.10
CA ALA A 22 3.58 -12.89 -11.01
C ALA A 22 4.18 -11.85 -10.05
N SER A 23 4.56 -10.68 -10.57
CA SER A 23 4.47 -9.50 -9.71
C SER A 23 2.97 -9.29 -9.47
N GLY A 24 2.61 -8.93 -8.24
CA GLY A 24 1.22 -8.59 -7.93
C GLY A 24 0.74 -7.44 -8.82
N ASP A 25 -0.58 -7.31 -8.96
CA ASP A 25 -1.19 -6.13 -9.54
C ASP A 25 -0.92 -4.93 -8.60
N VAL A 26 -0.61 -3.77 -9.17
CA VAL A 26 -0.52 -2.53 -8.38
C VAL A 26 -1.94 -2.15 -7.95
N LEU A 27 -2.19 -2.21 -6.64
CA LEU A 27 -3.51 -1.95 -6.06
C LEU A 27 -3.68 -0.47 -5.71
N TYR A 28 -2.60 0.17 -5.28
CA TYR A 28 -2.55 1.58 -4.92
C TYR A 28 -1.11 2.09 -5.04
N ASP A 29 -0.93 3.31 -5.54
CA ASP A 29 0.38 3.94 -5.72
C ASP A 29 0.21 5.45 -5.51
N THR A 30 0.97 6.02 -4.58
CA THR A 30 0.97 7.47 -4.35
C THR A 30 1.90 8.22 -5.31
N GLY A 31 2.66 7.49 -6.13
CA GLY A 31 3.80 8.02 -6.86
C GLY A 31 5.02 8.23 -5.95
N ALA A 32 6.15 8.53 -6.59
CA ALA A 32 7.41 8.83 -5.90
C ALA A 32 7.34 10.16 -5.15
N HIS A 33 8.06 10.25 -4.04
CA HIS A 33 8.18 11.49 -3.28
C HIS A 33 8.75 12.63 -4.14
N GLN A 34 8.26 13.85 -3.88
CA GLN A 34 8.77 15.05 -4.52
C GLN A 34 9.52 15.92 -3.53
N GLY A 35 10.59 16.56 -3.98
CA GLY A 35 11.29 17.54 -3.17
C GLY A 35 10.41 18.75 -2.85
N VAL A 36 10.74 19.45 -1.79
CA VAL A 36 10.21 20.78 -1.44
C VAL A 36 11.35 21.78 -1.38
N LEU A 37 11.06 23.07 -1.32
CA LEU A 37 12.01 24.10 -0.95
C LEU A 37 11.90 24.33 0.56
N PHE A 38 12.95 24.00 1.30
CA PHE A 38 13.04 24.28 2.73
C PHE A 38 14.15 25.29 2.98
N ASN A 39 13.81 26.44 3.56
CA ASN A 39 14.74 27.59 3.69
C ASN A 39 15.41 27.95 2.35
N GLY A 40 14.65 27.91 1.25
CA GLY A 40 15.13 28.21 -0.10
C GLY A 40 16.00 27.13 -0.77
N ALA A 41 16.16 25.95 -0.16
CA ALA A 41 16.97 24.85 -0.70
C ALA A 41 16.11 23.61 -1.02
N PRO A 42 16.30 22.95 -2.19
CA PRO A 42 15.65 21.69 -2.51
C PRO A 42 15.98 20.61 -1.47
N THR A 43 14.94 20.05 -0.85
CA THR A 43 15.04 19.12 0.27
C THR A 43 13.97 18.04 0.15
N ASN A 44 14.31 16.79 0.44
CA ASN A 44 13.30 15.75 0.65
C ASN A 44 12.92 15.76 2.13
N LEU A 45 11.63 15.91 2.42
CA LEU A 45 11.13 15.86 3.79
C LEU A 45 10.80 14.44 4.21
N GLY A 46 10.73 14.26 5.53
CA GLY A 46 10.11 13.06 6.03
C GLY A 46 9.53 13.10 7.42
N TRP A 47 8.50 12.28 7.61
CA TRP A 47 7.79 12.14 8.87
C TRP A 47 8.31 10.94 9.65
N THR A 48 8.94 11.22 10.79
CA THR A 48 9.47 10.19 11.68
C THR A 48 8.38 9.26 12.20
N SER A 49 8.62 7.95 12.08
CA SER A 49 7.74 6.87 12.52
C SER A 49 8.55 5.73 13.18
N GLY A 50 8.22 5.34 14.41
CA GLY A 50 8.87 4.28 15.18
C GLY A 50 9.29 4.66 16.60
N ASP A 51 10.18 3.85 17.18
CA ASP A 51 10.64 3.98 18.55
C ASP A 51 11.65 5.13 18.72
N THR A 52 11.27 6.16 19.47
CA THR A 52 12.14 7.30 19.80
C THR A 52 12.70 7.20 21.23
N GLY A 53 13.59 6.24 21.46
CA GLY A 53 14.24 6.08 22.77
C GLY A 53 13.26 5.80 23.90
N ALA A 54 13.03 6.77 24.80
CA ALA A 54 12.12 6.63 25.95
C ALA A 54 10.65 6.90 25.62
N MET A 55 10.34 7.40 24.42
CA MET A 55 8.96 7.65 23.99
C MET A 55 8.47 6.52 23.08
N PRO A 56 7.37 5.83 23.47
CA PRO A 56 6.85 4.71 22.70
C PRO A 56 6.30 5.22 21.37
N GLN A 57 6.79 4.67 20.26
CA GLN A 57 6.12 4.58 18.96
C GLN A 57 5.38 5.84 18.47
N ARG A 58 6.10 6.72 17.77
CA ARG A 58 5.47 7.77 16.96
C ARG A 58 4.98 7.15 15.66
N TRP A 59 3.74 7.36 15.27
CA TRP A 59 3.20 6.76 14.05
C TRP A 59 2.52 7.79 13.16
N THR A 60 2.54 7.53 11.86
CA THR A 60 1.73 8.23 10.86
C THR A 60 0.70 7.26 10.29
N ALA A 61 -0.51 7.74 10.02
CA ALA A 61 -1.54 6.97 9.34
C ALA A 61 -1.75 7.57 7.94
N GLN A 62 -1.40 6.79 6.93
CA GLN A 62 -1.41 7.17 5.52
C GLN A 62 -2.66 6.60 4.85
N PRO A 63 -3.60 7.42 4.39
CA PRO A 63 -4.84 6.94 3.77
C PRO A 63 -4.55 6.26 2.43
N PHE A 64 -5.28 5.17 2.16
CA PHE A 64 -5.35 4.56 0.83
C PHE A 64 -6.75 3.96 0.58
N THR A 65 -6.99 3.59 -0.67
CA THR A 65 -8.22 2.91 -1.09
C THR A 65 -7.86 1.73 -1.99
N LEU A 66 -8.36 0.54 -1.65
CA LEU A 66 -8.25 -0.64 -2.49
C LEU A 66 -9.43 -0.71 -3.47
N PRO A 67 -9.20 -1.13 -4.72
CA PRO A 67 -10.27 -1.33 -5.69
C PRO A 67 -11.24 -2.44 -5.24
N ASP A 68 -12.48 -2.39 -5.75
CA ASP A 68 -13.50 -3.41 -5.48
C ASP A 68 -12.97 -4.83 -5.73
N GLY A 69 -13.20 -5.73 -4.78
CA GLY A 69 -12.74 -7.12 -4.86
C GLY A 69 -12.41 -7.71 -3.50
N LEU A 70 -11.91 -8.93 -3.50
CA LEU A 70 -11.19 -9.51 -2.38
C LEU A 70 -9.76 -9.72 -2.87
N TRP A 71 -8.80 -9.09 -2.22
CA TRP A 71 -7.40 -9.05 -2.62
C TRP A 71 -6.55 -9.71 -1.56
N ASN A 72 -5.58 -10.51 -1.98
CA ASN A 72 -4.45 -10.85 -1.13
C ASN A 72 -3.40 -9.76 -1.35
N LEU A 73 -3.19 -8.91 -0.35
CA LEU A 73 -2.12 -7.94 -0.36
C LEU A 73 -0.81 -8.69 -0.09
N ASP A 74 0.11 -8.63 -1.06
CA ASP A 74 1.35 -9.42 -1.10
C ASP A 74 2.59 -8.58 -0.73
N THR A 75 2.58 -7.29 -1.06
CA THR A 75 3.76 -6.44 -0.87
C THR A 75 3.41 -4.99 -0.57
N ILE A 76 4.14 -4.39 0.37
CA ILE A 76 4.18 -2.95 0.61
C ILE A 76 5.56 -2.44 0.20
N PHE A 77 5.60 -1.49 -0.73
CA PHE A 77 6.79 -0.69 -1.04
C PHE A 77 6.64 0.64 -0.31
N ALA A 78 7.27 0.79 0.85
CA ALA A 78 7.28 2.04 1.59
C ALA A 78 8.57 2.81 1.30
N GLU A 79 8.48 4.06 0.86
CA GLU A 79 9.65 4.91 0.69
C GLU A 79 9.98 5.63 2.00
N PHE A 80 11.12 5.30 2.60
CA PHE A 80 11.60 5.95 3.81
C PHE A 80 13.12 6.09 3.81
N PHE A 81 13.63 6.90 4.73
CA PHE A 81 15.04 6.92 5.09
C PHE A 81 15.21 6.69 6.59
N VAL A 82 16.42 6.30 7.00
CA VAL A 82 16.73 6.07 8.41
C VAL A 82 17.58 7.24 8.92
N PRO A 83 17.03 8.12 9.77
CA PRO A 83 17.72 9.35 10.15
C PRO A 83 18.91 9.12 11.09
N ALA A 84 18.82 8.14 11.99
CA ALA A 84 19.90 7.82 12.93
C ALA A 84 19.73 6.42 13.52
N GLY A 85 20.85 5.70 13.71
CA GLY A 85 20.86 4.29 14.12
C GLY A 85 20.09 3.40 13.13
N LEU A 86 19.97 2.10 13.38
CA LEU A 86 19.19 1.21 12.52
C LEU A 86 18.03 0.60 13.32
N PRO A 87 16.81 0.54 12.75
CA PRO A 87 15.77 -0.27 13.34
C PRO A 87 16.15 -1.76 13.23
N THR A 88 15.62 -2.58 14.12
CA THR A 88 15.77 -4.04 14.04
C THR A 88 14.81 -4.61 13.01
N ASP A 89 13.57 -4.13 13.05
CA ASP A 89 12.49 -4.57 12.17
C ASP A 89 11.75 -3.35 11.62
N ILE A 90 11.15 -3.53 10.45
CA ILE A 90 10.14 -2.62 9.90
C ILE A 90 8.78 -3.27 10.10
N ALA A 91 7.95 -2.62 10.91
CA ALA A 91 6.61 -3.06 11.22
C ALA A 91 5.58 -2.23 10.46
N TRP A 92 4.42 -2.85 10.23
CA TRP A 92 3.31 -2.25 9.53
C TRP A 92 1.99 -2.63 10.17
N ARG A 93 0.99 -1.76 10.00
CA ARG A 93 -0.40 -1.95 10.45
C ARG A 93 -1.34 -1.37 9.41
N ILE A 94 -2.46 -2.05 9.21
CA ILE A 94 -3.56 -1.62 8.35
C ILE A 94 -4.81 -1.47 9.20
N TRP A 95 -5.49 -0.34 9.02
CA TRP A 95 -6.68 0.04 9.77
C TRP A 95 -7.82 0.31 8.81
N ASN A 96 -9.05 -0.10 9.13
CA ASN A 96 -10.23 0.39 8.43
C ASN A 96 -10.30 1.92 8.55
N ARG A 97 -10.71 2.59 7.47
CA ARG A 97 -10.89 4.04 7.46
C ARG A 97 -12.35 4.39 7.18
N THR A 98 -12.92 5.24 8.04
CA THR A 98 -14.25 5.83 7.82
C THR A 98 -14.09 7.32 7.56
N GLY A 99 -14.18 7.74 6.29
CA GLY A 99 -13.96 9.13 5.91
C GLY A 99 -12.57 9.62 6.33
N SER A 100 -12.53 10.65 7.17
CA SER A 100 -11.31 11.25 7.72
C SER A 100 -11.17 11.01 9.23
N ASP A 101 -11.95 10.10 9.82
CA ASP A 101 -11.86 9.79 11.25
C ASP A 101 -10.47 9.21 11.60
N ALA A 102 -10.00 9.48 12.81
CA ALA A 102 -8.72 8.95 13.30
C ALA A 102 -8.80 7.42 13.45
N PRO A 103 -7.75 6.66 13.11
CA PRO A 103 -7.72 5.22 13.37
C PRO A 103 -7.81 4.93 14.88
N GLY A 104 -8.77 4.10 15.27
CA GLY A 104 -8.86 3.53 16.61
C GLY A 104 -8.30 2.11 16.69
N GLU A 105 -8.02 1.63 17.92
CA GLU A 105 -7.55 0.25 18.13
C GLU A 105 -8.49 -0.81 17.51
N ALA A 106 -9.80 -0.57 17.56
CA ALA A 106 -10.80 -1.49 17.00
C ALA A 106 -10.83 -1.52 15.47
N ASP A 107 -10.17 -0.56 14.81
CA ASP A 107 -10.11 -0.48 13.36
C ASP A 107 -8.96 -1.31 12.79
N GLU A 108 -8.05 -1.84 13.61
CA GLU A 108 -6.95 -2.69 13.13
C GLU A 108 -7.51 -3.94 12.44
N VAL A 109 -7.12 -4.14 11.18
CA VAL A 109 -7.50 -5.33 10.41
C VAL A 109 -6.34 -6.26 10.18
N ALA A 110 -5.11 -5.74 10.16
CA ALA A 110 -3.91 -6.53 9.98
C ALA A 110 -2.67 -5.81 10.48
N SER A 111 -1.67 -6.59 10.88
CA SER A 111 -0.36 -6.09 11.26
C SER A 111 0.72 -7.14 11.04
N GLY A 112 1.95 -6.68 10.93
CA GLY A 112 3.10 -7.55 10.73
C GLY A 112 4.41 -6.79 10.83
N SER A 113 5.51 -7.51 10.64
CA SER A 113 6.85 -6.95 10.65
C SER A 113 7.82 -7.83 9.89
N VAL A 114 8.82 -7.20 9.29
CA VAL A 114 9.94 -7.87 8.62
C VAL A 114 11.26 -7.40 9.23
N VAL A 115 12.25 -8.29 9.29
CA VAL A 115 13.59 -7.92 9.74
C VAL A 115 14.16 -6.88 8.79
N TYR A 116 14.69 -5.79 9.34
CA TYR A 116 15.26 -4.73 8.52
C TYR A 116 16.59 -5.19 7.93
N SER A 117 16.67 -5.21 6.60
CA SER A 117 17.86 -5.63 5.84
C SER A 117 18.99 -4.59 5.84
N GLY A 118 18.71 -3.36 6.30
CA GLY A 118 19.59 -2.21 6.13
C GLY A 118 19.35 -1.41 4.85
N VAL A 119 18.40 -1.85 4.00
CA VAL A 119 18.04 -1.17 2.76
C VAL A 119 16.65 -0.52 2.91
N PRO A 120 16.52 0.82 2.87
CA PRO A 120 15.26 1.51 3.15
C PRO A 120 14.11 1.26 2.16
N GLU A 121 14.41 0.87 0.92
CA GLU A 121 13.40 0.67 -0.13
C GLU A 121 13.10 -0.82 -0.36
N ASP A 122 13.55 -1.70 0.54
CA ASP A 122 13.27 -3.12 0.41
C ASP A 122 11.77 -3.39 0.59
N PRO A 123 11.16 -4.16 -0.33
CA PRO A 123 9.75 -4.49 -0.24
C PRO A 123 9.44 -5.24 1.05
N LEU A 124 8.40 -4.81 1.73
CA LEU A 124 7.88 -5.50 2.91
C LEU A 124 6.94 -6.59 2.40
N ALA A 125 7.36 -7.85 2.54
CA ALA A 125 6.49 -8.98 2.25
C ALA A 125 5.32 -8.98 3.23
N VAL A 126 4.11 -9.03 2.68
CA VAL A 126 2.85 -9.13 3.42
C VAL A 126 2.02 -10.28 2.86
N ASP A 127 1.05 -10.76 3.65
CA ASP A 127 0.13 -11.82 3.25
C ASP A 127 -1.17 -11.62 4.03
N VAL A 128 -2.03 -10.76 3.48
CA VAL A 128 -3.28 -10.35 4.14
C VAL A 128 -4.40 -10.27 3.12
N ASP A 129 -5.51 -10.95 3.43
CA ASP A 129 -6.73 -10.83 2.64
C ASP A 129 -7.53 -9.58 3.07
N LEU A 130 -7.72 -8.64 2.14
CA LEU A 130 -8.48 -7.42 2.33
C LEU A 130 -9.57 -7.28 1.26
N GLY A 131 -10.73 -6.80 1.67
CA GLY A 131 -11.75 -6.36 0.73
C GLY A 131 -11.35 -5.05 0.04
N GLY A 132 -11.99 -4.73 -1.07
CA GLY A 132 -12.01 -3.36 -1.59
C GLY A 132 -12.61 -2.42 -0.55
N GLY A 133 -12.03 -1.23 -0.40
CA GLY A 133 -12.42 -0.30 0.65
C GLY A 133 -11.36 0.71 1.02
N ASP A 134 -11.69 1.52 2.02
CA ASP A 134 -10.87 2.60 2.52
C ASP A 134 -10.09 2.16 3.77
N TYR A 135 -8.79 2.46 3.77
CA TYR A 135 -7.88 2.05 4.84
C TYR A 135 -6.88 3.14 5.21
N TYR A 136 -6.21 2.94 6.33
CA TYR A 136 -4.95 3.61 6.67
C TYR A 136 -3.81 2.59 6.73
N LEU A 137 -2.64 3.00 6.29
CA LEU A 137 -1.38 2.29 6.45
C LEU A 137 -0.50 3.04 7.46
N THR A 138 0.08 2.30 8.40
CA THR A 138 1.16 2.78 9.24
C THR A 138 2.36 1.88 9.00
N VAL A 139 3.52 2.45 8.68
CA VAL A 139 4.82 1.75 8.67
C VAL A 139 5.76 2.48 9.63
N TYR A 140 6.53 1.72 10.41
CA TYR A 140 7.36 2.24 11.48
C TYR A 140 8.55 1.33 11.79
N GLY A 141 9.63 1.92 12.31
CA GLY A 141 10.77 1.16 12.81
C GLY A 141 10.53 0.61 14.22
N ILE A 142 11.03 -0.60 14.49
CA ILE A 142 11.15 -1.19 15.83
C ILE A 142 12.60 -1.05 16.31
N GLY A 143 12.78 -0.69 17.59
CA GLY A 143 14.08 -0.44 18.19
C GLY A 143 14.75 0.86 17.74
N ASN A 144 14.18 1.52 16.73
CA ASN A 144 14.55 2.85 16.25
C ASN A 144 13.45 3.43 15.35
N THR A 145 13.69 4.58 14.75
CA THR A 145 12.79 5.26 13.82
C THR A 145 13.19 5.09 12.36
N ILE A 146 12.18 5.15 11.49
CA ILE A 146 12.31 5.55 10.10
C ILE A 146 11.74 6.96 9.92
N ALA A 147 11.96 7.56 8.75
CA ALA A 147 11.26 8.75 8.31
C ALA A 147 10.69 8.50 6.90
N TRP A 148 9.37 8.51 6.79
CA TRP A 148 8.67 8.42 5.50
C TRP A 148 9.12 9.52 4.57
N PHE A 149 9.41 9.25 3.31
CA PHE A 149 9.47 10.31 2.31
C PHE A 149 8.06 10.81 2.00
N THR A 150 7.90 12.11 1.79
CA THR A 150 6.58 12.77 1.70
C THR A 150 6.44 13.60 0.44
N ASN A 151 5.31 14.30 0.29
CA ASN A 151 5.01 15.09 -0.91
C ASN A 151 4.81 14.20 -2.14
N ALA A 152 4.12 13.07 -1.95
CA ALA A 152 3.76 12.14 -3.02
C ALA A 152 2.46 12.61 -3.72
N PRO A 153 2.43 12.70 -5.06
CA PRO A 153 1.38 13.43 -5.80
C PRO A 153 0.02 12.74 -5.86
N ASP A 154 -0.03 11.41 -5.80
CA ASP A 154 -1.26 10.64 -5.99
C ASP A 154 -1.82 10.09 -4.66
N GLY A 155 -1.35 10.65 -3.54
CA GLY A 155 -1.87 10.35 -2.20
C GLY A 155 -3.26 10.96 -1.94
N ILE A 156 -3.94 10.47 -0.90
CA ILE A 156 -5.24 11.03 -0.48
C ILE A 156 -5.00 12.21 0.46
N ASN A 157 -5.27 13.42 -0.05
CA ASN A 157 -5.15 14.67 0.69
C ASN A 157 -6.28 14.84 1.70
N PHE A 158 -5.90 15.11 2.95
CA PHE A 158 -6.81 15.59 3.98
C PHE A 158 -6.64 17.09 4.17
N LEU A 159 -7.73 17.82 3.95
CA LEU A 159 -7.79 19.28 4.02
C LEU A 159 -8.71 19.70 5.17
N ASP A 160 -8.34 20.75 5.88
CA ASP A 160 -9.21 21.39 6.87
C ASP A 160 -10.27 22.26 6.18
N ALA A 161 -11.11 22.94 6.97
CA ALA A 161 -12.16 23.81 6.43
C ALA A 161 -11.63 25.02 5.65
N ASP A 162 -10.37 25.40 5.88
CA ASP A 162 -9.69 26.52 5.22
C ASP A 162 -8.86 26.05 4.03
N GLY A 163 -8.84 24.73 3.74
CA GLY A 163 -8.11 24.12 2.63
C GLY A 163 -6.65 23.81 2.94
N ASN A 164 -6.21 23.90 4.20
CA ASN A 164 -4.85 23.55 4.56
C ASN A 164 -4.72 22.04 4.76
N PRO A 165 -3.60 21.44 4.30
CA PRO A 165 -3.40 20.01 4.44
C PRO A 165 -3.01 19.63 5.87
N TRP A 166 -3.38 18.41 6.27
CA TRP A 166 -3.09 17.83 7.59
C TRP A 166 -2.98 16.29 7.51
N MET A 167 -2.53 15.64 8.58
CA MET A 167 -2.54 14.17 8.69
C MET A 167 -2.83 13.69 10.12
N TRP A 168 -3.14 12.40 10.25
CA TRP A 168 -3.18 11.71 11.53
C TRP A 168 -1.77 11.27 11.95
N ARG A 169 -1.32 11.76 13.11
CA ARG A 169 -0.03 11.39 13.69
C ARG A 169 -0.18 11.09 15.18
N SER A 170 0.53 10.08 15.64
CA SER A 170 0.65 9.76 17.06
C SER A 170 1.99 10.25 17.61
N GLU A 171 1.95 10.93 18.75
CA GLU A 171 3.15 11.25 19.54
C GLU A 171 3.59 10.07 20.42
N SER A 172 2.62 9.25 20.85
CA SER A 172 2.82 7.94 21.45
C SER A 172 1.59 7.05 21.25
N TYR A 173 1.84 5.76 20.98
CA TYR A 173 0.79 4.76 20.79
C TYR A 173 0.89 3.64 21.84
N PRO A 174 -0.24 3.14 22.39
CA PRO A 174 -1.64 3.44 22.04
C PRO A 174 -2.24 4.71 22.66
N ASP A 175 -1.64 5.26 23.71
CA ASP A 175 -2.12 6.48 24.37
C ASP A 175 -1.13 7.63 24.12
N PRO A 176 -1.57 8.80 23.58
CA PRO A 176 -2.94 9.24 23.32
C PRO A 176 -3.55 8.77 21.99
N GLY A 177 -2.85 7.94 21.23
CA GLY A 177 -3.32 7.44 19.93
C GLY A 177 -3.03 8.43 18.80
N PHE A 178 -3.84 8.38 17.74
CA PHE A 178 -3.70 9.30 16.60
C PHE A 178 -4.35 10.65 16.91
N GLN A 179 -3.60 11.72 16.65
CA GLN A 179 -3.98 13.10 16.86
C GLN A 179 -3.86 13.89 15.56
N PHE A 180 -4.67 14.94 15.45
CA PHE A 180 -4.63 15.84 14.32
C PHE A 180 -3.26 16.51 14.29
N TYR A 181 -2.56 16.42 13.15
CA TYR A 181 -1.24 16.98 12.99
C TYR A 181 -1.16 17.87 11.76
N GLN A 182 -0.73 19.10 12.03
CA GLN A 182 -0.45 20.12 11.04
C GLN A 182 0.78 20.91 11.53
N LEU A 183 1.72 21.19 10.64
CA LEU A 183 2.81 22.11 10.93
C LEU A 183 2.26 23.50 11.22
N SER A 184 2.88 24.20 12.17
CA SER A 184 2.58 25.62 12.34
C SER A 184 3.01 26.40 11.09
N THR A 185 2.25 27.42 10.74
CA THR A 185 2.56 28.33 9.62
C THR A 185 3.94 28.97 9.75
N ASP A 186 4.45 29.12 10.97
CA ASP A 186 5.79 29.69 11.24
C ASP A 186 6.94 28.71 10.96
N VAL A 187 6.64 27.40 10.86
CA VAL A 187 7.61 26.34 10.47
C VAL A 187 7.55 26.09 8.96
N LEU A 188 6.48 26.51 8.29
CA LEU A 188 6.26 26.39 6.86
C LEU A 188 6.91 27.56 6.10
N ASP A 189 8.24 27.61 6.09
CA ASP A 189 8.99 28.06 4.90
C ASP A 189 9.30 26.83 4.01
N VAL A 190 8.32 25.92 3.97
CA VAL A 190 8.28 24.74 3.12
C VAL A 190 7.40 25.10 1.95
N ASP A 191 8.00 25.68 0.92
CA ASP A 191 7.29 25.87 -0.33
C ASP A 191 7.32 24.54 -1.09
N PRO A 192 6.19 24.03 -1.59
CA PRO A 192 6.21 22.96 -2.57
C PRO A 192 7.20 23.34 -3.68
N ALA A 193 8.02 22.38 -4.14
CA ALA A 193 8.87 22.64 -5.28
C ALA A 193 8.02 23.15 -6.45
N VAL A 194 8.58 24.06 -7.26
CA VAL A 194 7.84 24.75 -8.33
C VAL A 194 7.05 23.74 -9.18
N GLY A 195 5.72 23.80 -9.12
CA GLY A 195 4.81 22.93 -9.85
C GLY A 195 4.22 21.74 -9.07
N SER A 196 4.61 21.52 -7.81
CA SER A 196 3.97 20.55 -6.91
C SER A 196 2.75 21.15 -6.18
N ASP A 197 1.80 20.30 -5.79
CA ASP A 197 0.59 20.72 -5.07
C ASP A 197 0.91 20.87 -3.57
N PRO A 198 0.69 22.05 -2.96
CA PRO A 198 0.85 22.22 -1.51
C PRO A 198 0.07 21.20 -0.67
N ALA A 199 -1.04 20.69 -1.18
CA ALA A 199 -1.87 19.71 -0.48
C ALA A 199 -1.13 18.39 -0.20
N ASP A 200 -0.16 18.03 -1.04
CA ASP A 200 0.52 16.73 -1.01
C ASP A 200 1.54 16.61 0.13
N LEU A 201 1.83 17.70 0.84
CA LEU A 201 2.89 17.81 1.85
C LEU A 201 2.93 16.63 2.85
N TYR A 202 1.76 16.12 3.24
CA TYR A 202 1.65 15.02 4.21
C TYR A 202 1.49 13.63 3.62
N ASN A 203 1.36 13.51 2.29
CA ASN A 203 1.28 12.23 1.60
C ASN A 203 2.64 11.56 1.62
N ALA A 204 2.75 10.42 2.30
CA ALA A 204 3.92 9.58 2.23
C ALA A 204 3.97 8.82 0.90
N ALA A 205 5.18 8.55 0.40
CA ALA A 205 5.36 7.76 -0.80
C ALA A 205 5.30 6.25 -0.50
N PHE A 206 4.32 5.55 -1.07
CA PHE A 206 4.23 4.10 -1.01
C PHE A 206 3.42 3.51 -2.17
N ARG A 207 3.64 2.22 -2.39
CA ARG A 207 2.89 1.40 -3.35
C ARG A 207 2.50 0.07 -2.73
N LEU A 208 1.29 -0.37 -3.04
CA LEU A 208 0.72 -1.64 -2.62
C LEU A 208 0.56 -2.55 -3.83
N GLU A 209 1.05 -3.78 -3.71
CA GLU A 209 0.87 -4.83 -4.72
C GLU A 209 0.16 -6.03 -4.11
N GLY A 210 -0.70 -6.68 -4.90
CA GLY A 210 -1.41 -7.87 -4.46
C GLY A 210 -2.11 -8.59 -5.60
N THR A 211 -2.79 -9.67 -5.28
CA THR A 211 -3.48 -10.53 -6.25
C THR A 211 -4.96 -10.66 -5.94
N LEU A 212 -5.80 -10.61 -6.98
CA LEU A 212 -7.24 -10.79 -6.82
C LEU A 212 -7.55 -12.23 -6.41
N ILE A 213 -8.24 -12.42 -5.29
CA ILE A 213 -8.73 -13.72 -4.84
C ILE A 213 -10.04 -14.03 -5.60
N PRO A 214 -10.07 -15.02 -6.50
CA PRO A 214 -11.25 -15.28 -7.31
C PRO A 214 -12.42 -15.73 -6.42
N GLY A 215 -13.55 -15.04 -6.53
CA GLY A 215 -14.77 -15.46 -5.85
C GLY A 215 -15.22 -16.88 -6.27
N PRO A 216 -16.00 -17.58 -5.44
CA PRO A 216 -16.41 -18.96 -5.69
C PRO A 216 -17.13 -19.18 -7.05
N GLY A 217 -17.75 -18.14 -7.61
CA GLY A 217 -18.40 -18.19 -8.93
C GLY A 217 -17.44 -18.30 -10.13
N VAL A 218 -16.22 -17.75 -10.03
CA VAL A 218 -15.21 -17.81 -11.12
C VAL A 218 -14.54 -19.18 -11.16
N LEU A 219 -14.28 -19.77 -9.98
CA LEU A 219 -13.74 -21.12 -9.85
C LEU A 219 -14.71 -22.18 -10.41
N ALA A 220 -16.02 -21.97 -10.26
CA ALA A 220 -17.03 -22.87 -10.84
C ALA A 220 -17.03 -22.86 -12.38
N LEU A 221 -16.80 -21.71 -13.02
CA LEU A 221 -16.73 -21.62 -14.49
C LEU A 221 -15.47 -22.32 -15.05
N LEU A 222 -14.34 -22.18 -14.35
CA LEU A 222 -13.09 -22.89 -14.66
C LEU A 222 -13.25 -24.42 -14.51
N ALA A 223 -13.97 -24.88 -13.48
CA ALA A 223 -14.26 -26.29 -13.26
C ALA A 223 -15.21 -26.88 -14.33
N ILE A 224 -16.19 -26.10 -14.82
CA ILE A 224 -17.12 -26.53 -15.88
C ILE A 224 -16.39 -26.63 -17.23
N ALA A 225 -15.50 -25.68 -17.54
CA ALA A 225 -14.67 -25.74 -18.74
C ALA A 225 -13.71 -26.95 -18.72
N GLY A 226 -13.14 -27.29 -17.56
CA GLY A 226 -12.34 -28.51 -17.36
C GLY A 226 -13.15 -29.81 -17.29
N GLY A 227 -14.43 -29.75 -16.90
CA GLY A 227 -15.34 -30.90 -16.84
C GLY A 227 -15.93 -31.31 -18.19
N LEU A 228 -16.07 -30.37 -19.13
CA LEU A 228 -16.61 -30.61 -20.47
C LEU A 228 -15.68 -31.44 -21.38
N THR A 229 -14.38 -31.54 -21.07
CA THR A 229 -13.43 -32.41 -21.79
C THR A 229 -13.42 -33.87 -21.30
N ARG A 230 -14.02 -34.20 -20.15
CA ARG A 230 -13.95 -35.55 -19.56
C ARG A 230 -15.16 -36.45 -19.83
N ARG A 231 -16.15 -36.00 -20.60
CA ARG A 231 -17.41 -36.76 -20.81
C ARG A 231 -17.60 -37.29 -22.24
N ARG A 232 -16.59 -37.92 -22.83
CA ARG A 232 -16.79 -38.90 -23.92
C ARG A 232 -15.73 -40.01 -23.91
N ARG A 233 -16.02 -41.09 -23.19
CA ARG A 233 -15.74 -42.49 -23.60
C ARG A 233 -16.48 -43.45 -22.67
N ARG A 234 -17.72 -43.77 -23.05
CA ARG A 234 -18.30 -45.09 -22.81
C ARG A 234 -18.30 -45.80 -24.16
N VAL A 235 -17.51 -46.87 -24.26
CA VAL A 235 -17.87 -48.11 -24.97
C VAL A 235 -17.43 -49.23 -24.04
#